data_AF-A0AAU6ZF61-F1
#
_entry.id   AF-A0AAU6ZF61-F1
#
_cell.length_a   1.000
_cell.length_b   1.000
_cell.length_c   1.000
_cell.angle_alpha   90.00
_cell.angle_beta   90.00
_cell.angle_gamma   90.00
#
_symmetry.space_group_name_H-M   'P 1'
#
loop_
_entity.id
_entity.type
_entity.pdbx_description
1 polymer ?
#
loop_
_entity_poly.entity_id
_entity_poly.type
_entity_poly.pdbx_seq_one_letter_code
_entity_poly.pdbx_strand_id
1 'polypeptide(L)'
;MEQVYILTSGGGTATTVVRGGRNWQIAEEPFRWFERVPWWENAKRMPRGQGRVDVEVLQVQVRLGSNAMSSLATWELVRDGSGGGWYLRGEERVAA
;
A
#
# COMPACT_ATOMS: atom_id res chain seq x y z
N MET A 1 -10.98 2.05 -4.95
CA MET A 1 -9.53 2.20 -4.78
C MET A 1 -8.84 1.47 -5.93
N GLU A 2 -7.74 2.02 -6.43
CA GLU A 2 -6.97 1.42 -7.53
C GLU A 2 -6.11 0.28 -7.01
N GLN A 3 -6.12 -0.89 -7.66
CA GLN A 3 -5.26 -2.00 -7.26
C GLN A 3 -3.82 -1.75 -7.72
N VAL A 4 -2.87 -2.03 -6.83
CA VAL A 4 -1.43 -1.98 -7.11
C VAL A 4 -0.77 -3.28 -6.69
N TYR A 5 0.41 -3.54 -7.24
CA TYR A 5 1.25 -4.67 -6.84
C TYR A 5 2.52 -4.17 -6.19
N ILE A 6 3.03 -4.90 -5.21
CA ILE A 6 4.31 -4.62 -4.59
C ILE A 6 5.27 -5.74 -4.97
N LEU A 7 6.39 -5.37 -5.59
CA LEU A 7 7.52 -6.27 -5.76
C LEU A 7 8.39 -6.20 -4.51
N THR A 8 8.80 -7.36 -4.02
CA THR A 8 9.69 -7.48 -2.87
C THR A 8 11.06 -8.00 -3.30
N SER A 9 12.10 -7.63 -2.57
CA SER A 9 13.42 -8.24 -2.71
C SER A 9 13.40 -9.68 -2.19
N GLY A 10 14.47 -10.44 -2.42
CA GLY A 10 14.62 -11.79 -1.85
C GLY A 10 14.54 -11.84 -0.32
N GLY A 11 14.76 -10.71 0.37
CA GLY A 11 14.60 -10.58 1.82
C GLY A 11 13.20 -10.14 2.28
N GLY A 12 12.25 -9.94 1.36
CA GLY A 12 10.88 -9.52 1.68
C GLY A 12 10.67 -8.01 1.79
N THR A 13 11.71 -7.19 1.62
CA THR A 13 11.60 -5.71 1.61
C THR A 13 10.85 -5.26 0.36
N ALA A 14 9.86 -4.39 0.50
CA ALA A 14 9.18 -3.79 -0.65
C ALA A 14 10.14 -2.87 -1.42
N THR A 15 10.28 -3.07 -2.73
CA THR A 15 11.23 -2.32 -3.57
C THR A 15 10.55 -1.51 -4.66
N THR A 16 9.40 -1.96 -5.16
CA THR A 16 8.71 -1.30 -6.28
C THR A 16 7.22 -1.47 -6.16
N VAL A 17 6.48 -0.39 -6.39
CA VAL A 17 5.03 -0.43 -6.59
C VAL A 17 4.74 -0.43 -8.09
N VAL A 18 3.95 -1.38 -8.56
CA VAL A 18 3.45 -1.43 -9.94
C VAL A 18 2.05 -0.86 -9.98
N ARG A 19 1.87 0.24 -10.70
CA ARG A 19 0.62 0.98 -10.84
C ARG A 19 0.34 1.27 -12.30
N GLY A 20 -0.82 0.84 -12.81
CA GLY A 20 -1.19 1.03 -14.22
C GLY A 20 -0.14 0.51 -15.21
N GLY A 21 0.53 -0.60 -14.90
CA GLY A 21 1.60 -1.18 -15.71
C GLY A 21 2.94 -0.43 -15.68
N ARG A 22 3.08 0.60 -14.82
CA ARG A 22 4.32 1.35 -14.63
C ARG A 22 4.98 1.01 -13.30
N ASN A 23 6.31 1.00 -13.30
CA ASN A 23 7.11 0.75 -12.11
C ASN A 23 7.42 2.06 -11.40
N TRP A 24 7.11 2.09 -10.10
CA TRP A 24 7.41 3.18 -9.19
C TRP A 24 8.37 2.66 -8.13
N GLN A 25 9.64 3.07 -8.20
CA GLN A 25 10.63 2.62 -7.24
C GLN A 25 10.40 3.27 -5.89
N ILE A 26 10.47 2.45 -4.83
CA ILE A 26 10.42 2.93 -3.45
C ILE A 26 11.77 3.59 -3.14
N ALA A 27 11.71 4.85 -2.68
CA ALA A 27 12.86 5.72 -2.49
C ALA A 27 13.41 5.69 -1.05
N GLU A 28 12.55 5.40 -0.08
CA GLU A 28 12.82 5.40 1.35
C GLU A 28 12.22 4.14 1.98
N GLU A 29 12.69 3.75 3.17
CA GLU A 29 12.14 2.60 3.88
C GLU A 29 10.63 2.77 4.13
N PRO A 30 9.78 1.80 3.73
CA PRO A 30 8.34 1.87 3.94
C PRO A 30 7.94 1.97 5.41
N PHE A 31 6.98 2.84 5.71
CA PHE A 31 6.39 2.92 7.05
C PHE A 31 5.12 2.08 7.12
N ARG A 32 5.07 1.13 8.07
CA ARG A 32 3.97 0.17 8.19
C ARG A 32 3.22 0.31 9.52
N TRP A 33 1.89 0.29 9.45
CA TRP A 33 0.99 0.21 10.62
C TRP A 33 -0.27 -0.61 10.32
N PHE A 34 -1.12 -0.74 11.33
CA PHE A 34 -2.42 -1.41 11.22
C PHE A 34 -3.54 -0.49 11.66
N GLU A 35 -4.66 -0.52 10.95
CA GLU A 35 -5.85 0.25 11.27
C GLU A 35 -7.04 -0.64 11.56
N ARG A 36 -7.80 -0.29 12.59
CA ARG A 36 -8.97 -1.06 12.99
C ARG A 36 -10.13 -0.85 12.04
N VAL A 37 -10.65 -1.94 11.49
CA VAL A 37 -11.87 -1.97 10.69
C VAL A 37 -13.07 -2.05 11.63
N PRO A 38 -13.98 -1.05 11.62
CA PRO A 38 -15.17 -1.05 12.45
C PRO A 38 -16.26 -1.95 11.84
N TRP A 39 -16.05 -3.27 11.84
CA TRP A 39 -17.00 -4.21 11.23
C TRP A 39 -18.43 -4.07 11.77
N TRP A 40 -18.59 -3.59 13.01
CA TRP A 40 -19.88 -3.38 13.67
C TRP A 40 -20.72 -2.29 13.01
N GLU A 41 -20.12 -1.39 12.22
CA GLU A 41 -20.86 -0.42 11.42
C GLU A 41 -21.63 -1.09 10.28
N ASN A 42 -21.12 -2.22 9.79
CA ASN A 42 -21.61 -2.88 8.58
C ASN A 42 -22.21 -4.28 8.85
N ALA A 43 -21.99 -4.85 10.03
CA ALA A 43 -22.46 -6.19 10.38
C ALA A 43 -22.92 -6.26 11.84
N LYS A 44 -24.01 -7.01 12.09
CA LYS A 44 -24.55 -7.24 13.44
C LYS A 44 -23.68 -8.14 14.31
N ARG A 45 -22.79 -8.94 13.71
CA ARG A 45 -21.87 -9.86 14.37
C ARG A 45 -20.57 -9.94 13.59
N MET A 46 -19.49 -10.29 14.28
CA MET A 46 -18.17 -10.42 13.66
C MET A 46 -18.21 -11.41 12.49
N PRO A 47 -17.76 -11.01 11.29
CA PRO A 47 -17.75 -11.89 10.13
C PRO A 47 -16.89 -13.14 10.39
N ARG A 48 -17.45 -14.32 10.12
CA ARG A 48 -16.73 -15.60 10.27
C ARG A 48 -15.62 -15.70 9.22
N GLY A 49 -14.44 -16.17 9.62
CA GLY A 49 -13.29 -16.38 8.73
C GLY A 49 -12.53 -15.12 8.33
N GLN A 50 -13.05 -13.93 8.61
CA GLN A 50 -12.36 -12.64 8.39
C GLN A 50 -11.84 -12.13 9.73
N GLY A 51 -10.98 -12.90 10.41
CA GLY A 51 -10.43 -12.58 11.74
C GLY A 51 -9.58 -11.30 11.81
N ARG A 52 -9.68 -10.40 10.82
CA ARG A 52 -8.95 -9.16 10.72
C ARG A 52 -9.82 -8.04 11.26
N VAL A 53 -9.69 -7.81 12.57
CA VAL A 53 -10.11 -6.56 13.20
C VAL A 53 -9.31 -5.40 12.61
N ASP A 54 -8.09 -5.66 12.12
CA ASP A 54 -7.21 -4.61 11.59
C ASP A 54 -6.77 -4.90 10.14
N VAL A 55 -6.57 -3.82 9.38
CA VAL A 55 -6.03 -3.82 8.02
C VAL A 55 -4.61 -3.27 8.02
N GLU A 56 -3.70 -3.92 7.29
CA GLU A 56 -2.33 -3.45 7.14
C GLU A 56 -2.28 -2.25 6.20
N VAL A 57 -1.57 -1.21 6.62
CA VAL A 57 -1.35 0.01 5.85
C VAL A 57 0.14 0.24 5.68
N LEU A 58 0.52 0.65 4.47
CA LEU A 58 1.89 0.93 4.09
C LEU A 58 1.98 2.33 3.48
N GLN A 59 2.75 3.22 4.09
CA GLN A 59 3.16 4.46 3.46
C GLN A 59 4.49 4.26 2.76
N VAL A 60 4.55 4.66 1.50
CA VAL A 60 5.74 4.54 0.66
C VAL A 60 6.02 5.87 -0.01
N GLN A 61 7.29 6.25 -0.04
CA GLN A 61 7.74 7.32 -0.93
C GLN A 61 8.25 6.68 -2.22
N VAL A 62 7.69 7.09 -3.35
CA VAL A 62 7.97 6.48 -4.65
C VAL A 62 8.39 7.51 -5.70
N ARG A 63 9.15 7.04 -6.69
CA ARG A 63 9.50 7.80 -7.90
C ARG A 63 9.22 6.98 -9.15
N LEU A 64 8.88 7.65 -10.26
CA LEU A 64 8.61 6.96 -11.52
C LEU A 64 9.92 6.43 -12.15
N GLY A 65 9.97 5.13 -12.41
CA GLY A 65 11.13 4.45 -12.97
C GLY A 65 12.35 4.51 -12.03
N SER A 66 13.54 4.38 -12.63
CA SER A 66 14.82 4.42 -11.91
C SER A 66 15.60 5.72 -12.02
N ASN A 67 14.99 6.75 -12.64
CA ASN A 67 15.63 8.06 -12.73
C ASN A 67 15.61 8.75 -11.36
N ALA A 68 16.79 9.02 -10.81
CA ALA A 68 16.95 9.69 -9.53
C ALA A 68 16.37 11.12 -9.51
N MET A 69 16.27 11.75 -10.69
CA MET A 69 15.71 13.11 -10.85
C MET A 69 14.18 13.13 -10.97
N SER A 70 13.52 11.98 -11.03
CA SER A 70 12.05 11.92 -11.02
C SER A 70 11.51 12.46 -9.69
N SER A 71 10.41 13.22 -9.76
CA SER A 71 9.71 13.74 -8.58
C SER A 71 9.24 12.61 -7.65
N LEU A 72 9.26 12.87 -6.35
CA LEU A 72 8.77 11.95 -5.33
C LEU A 72 7.27 12.15 -5.10
N ALA A 73 6.57 11.05 -4.85
CA ALA A 73 5.20 11.02 -4.37
C ALA A 73 5.11 10.13 -3.14
N THR A 74 4.31 10.54 -2.16
CA THR A 74 4.00 9.75 -0.98
C THR A 74 2.66 9.08 -1.20
N TRP A 75 2.65 7.75 -1.18
CA TRP A 75 1.44 6.96 -1.36
C TRP A 75 1.13 6.19 -0.10
N GLU A 76 -0.17 6.03 0.13
CA GLU A 76 -0.70 5.21 1.20
C GLU A 76 -1.44 4.02 0.60
N LEU A 77 -0.96 2.82 0.92
CA LEU A 77 -1.44 1.57 0.39
C LEU A 77 -2.14 0.78 1.50
N VAL A 78 -3.31 0.25 1.20
CA VAL A 78 -4.09 -0.60 2.11
C VAL A 78 -4.11 -2.03 1.58
N ARG A 79 -3.82 -2.99 2.45
CA ARG A 79 -3.87 -4.40 2.09
C ARG A 79 -5.30 -4.87 1.93
N ASP A 80 -5.55 -5.69 0.92
CA ASP A 80 -6.83 -6.38 0.82
C ASP A 80 -6.98 -7.36 2.00
N GLY A 81 -8.17 -7.39 2.59
CA GLY A 81 -8.48 -8.27 3.72
C GLY A 81 -8.56 -9.76 3.34
N SER A 82 -8.38 -10.10 2.05
CA SER A 82 -8.83 -11.37 1.46
C SER A 82 -7.74 -12.24 0.84
N GLY A 83 -6.51 -11.75 0.59
CA GLY A 83 -5.55 -12.55 -0.18
C GLY A 83 -4.17 -11.94 -0.45
N GLY A 84 -3.93 -10.67 -0.14
CA GLY A 84 -2.60 -10.05 -0.21
C GLY A 84 -2.33 -9.09 -1.36
N GLY A 85 -3.37 -8.65 -2.07
CA GLY A 85 -3.29 -7.46 -2.92
C GLY A 85 -3.18 -6.18 -2.11
N TRP A 86 -2.79 -5.09 -2.78
CA TRP A 86 -2.73 -3.75 -2.20
C TRP A 86 -3.59 -2.81 -3.03
N TYR A 87 -4.16 -1.82 -2.36
CA TYR A 87 -4.97 -0.77 -2.97
C TYR A 87 -4.40 0.60 -2.62
N LEU A 88 -4.33 1.50 -3.59
CA LEU A 88 -4.00 2.89 -3.34
C LEU A 88 -5.18 3.57 -2.64
N ARG A 89 -4.93 4.03 -1.41
CA ARG A 89 -5.89 4.78 -0.59
C ARG A 89 -5.69 6.29 -0.73
N GLY A 90 -4.45 6.76 -0.73
CA GLY A 90 -4.09 8.18 -0.83
C GLY A 90 -2.79 8.41 -1.61
N GLU A 91 -2.70 9.55 -2.28
CA GLU A 91 -1.50 10.03 -2.98
C GLU A 91 -1.30 11.50 -2.67
N GLU A 92 -0.11 11.85 -2.19
CA GLU A 92 0.37 13.22 -2.09
C GLU A 92 1.61 13.36 -2.98
N ARG A 93 1.64 14.40 -3.81
CA ARG A 93 2.82 14.72 -4.61
C ARG A 93 3.63 15.79 -3.93
N VAL A 94 4.90 15.51 -3.71
CA VAL A 94 5.84 16.55 -3.27
C VAL A 94 6.20 17.35 -4.51
N ALA A 95 5.82 18.64 -4.55
CA ALA A 95 6.29 19.54 -5.60
C ALA A 95 7.82 19.69 -5.47
N ALA A 96 8.53 19.59 -6.60
CA ALA A 96 9.96 19.84 -6.69
C ALA A 96 10.29 21.33 -6.60
#